data_AF-A0A2W2M7A0-F1
#
_entry.id   AF-A0A2W2M7A0-F1
#
_cell.length_a   1.000
_cell.length_b   1.000
_cell.length_c   1.000
_cell.angle_alpha   90.00
_cell.angle_beta   90.00
_cell.angle_gamma   90.00
#
_symmetry.space_group_name_H-M   'P 1'
#
loop_
_entity.id
_entity.type
_entity.pdbx_description
1 polymer ?
#
loop_
_entity_poly.entity_id
_entity_poly.type
_entity_poly.pdbx_seq_one_letter_code
_entity_poly.pdbx_strand_id
1 'polypeptide(L)'
;MKRHLPFAVVGGWGLLNGVLLAVLGVYGESSLVLWLWGGVVVLLELAAVLVLVSSRSGPDQHVRYRVPDRGAGAVPAAAFGCALVALAFVYGLWLLALAVPLLGAAIALAVHGTSAAER
;
A
#
# COMPACT_ATOMS: atom_id res chain seq x y z
N MET A 1 -13.90 -22.45 -1.69
CA MET A 1 -13.96 -21.60 -2.89
C MET A 1 -13.94 -20.09 -2.64
N LYS A 2 -14.36 -19.56 -1.47
CA LYS A 2 -14.39 -18.10 -1.19
C LYS A 2 -13.01 -17.41 -1.04
N ARG A 3 -11.92 -18.17 -0.84
CA ARG A 3 -10.57 -17.63 -0.52
C ARG A 3 -9.82 -17.02 -1.72
N HIS A 4 -10.23 -17.32 -2.95
CA HIS A 4 -9.56 -16.88 -4.18
C HIS A 4 -10.16 -15.61 -4.78
N LEU A 5 -11.41 -15.30 -4.43
CA LEU A 5 -12.16 -14.17 -4.97
C LEU A 5 -11.46 -12.82 -4.73
N PRO A 6 -10.90 -12.53 -3.54
CA PRO A 6 -10.19 -11.27 -3.31
C PRO A 6 -8.91 -11.14 -4.16
N PHE A 7 -8.18 -12.24 -4.36
CA PHE A 7 -6.96 -12.25 -5.20
C PHE A 7 -7.29 -12.09 -6.67
N ALA A 8 -8.38 -12.71 -7.13
CA ALA A 8 -8.87 -12.55 -8.48
C ALA A 8 -9.32 -11.11 -8.75
N VAL A 9 -9.94 -10.45 -7.77
CA VAL A 9 -10.35 -9.03 -7.89
C VAL A 9 -9.13 -8.13 -7.97
N VAL A 10 -8.15 -8.28 -7.07
CA VAL A 10 -6.92 -7.46 -7.11
C VAL A 10 -6.16 -7.70 -8.41
N GLY A 11 -5.78 -8.96 -8.70
CA GLY A 11 -5.03 -9.26 -9.92
C GLY A 11 -5.77 -8.93 -11.21
N GLY A 12 -7.11 -9.08 -11.25
CA GLY A 12 -7.93 -8.66 -12.39
C GLY A 12 -7.94 -7.15 -12.58
N TRP A 13 -7.99 -6.39 -11.48
CA TRP A 13 -7.88 -4.93 -11.52
C TRP A 13 -6.50 -4.47 -11.98
N GLY A 14 -5.42 -5.05 -11.45
CA GLY A 14 -4.05 -4.76 -11.89
C GLY A 14 -3.83 -5.09 -13.37
N LEU A 15 -4.33 -6.23 -13.84
CA LEU A 15 -4.23 -6.63 -15.24
C LEU A 15 -4.96 -5.67 -16.17
N LEU A 16 -6.18 -5.27 -15.83
CA LEU A 16 -6.95 -4.29 -16.61
C LEU A 16 -6.20 -2.96 -16.72
N ASN A 17 -5.64 -2.46 -15.62
CA ASN A 17 -4.83 -1.24 -15.62
C ASN A 17 -3.52 -1.44 -16.41
N GLY A 18 -2.88 -2.61 -16.36
CA GLY A 18 -1.73 -2.91 -17.19
C GLY A 18 -2.04 -2.83 -18.70
N VAL A 19 -3.19 -3.36 -19.12
CA VAL A 19 -3.66 -3.27 -20.51
C VAL A 19 -3.90 -1.83 -20.92
N LEU A 20 -4.59 -1.06 -20.09
CA LEU A 20 -4.84 0.37 -20.36
C LEU A 20 -3.50 1.16 -20.44
N LEU A 21 -2.44 0.74 -19.73
CA LEU A 21 -1.08 1.36 -19.75
C LEU A 21 -0.34 1.03 -21.02
N ALA A 22 -0.46 -0.19 -21.50
CA ALA A 22 0.01 -0.55 -22.82
C ALA A 22 -0.72 0.27 -23.91
N VAL A 23 -2.05 0.44 -23.80
CA VAL A 23 -2.82 1.27 -24.74
C VAL A 23 -2.33 2.72 -24.73
N LEU A 24 -2.22 3.36 -23.58
CA LEU A 24 -1.70 4.72 -23.47
C LEU A 24 -0.29 4.86 -24.07
N GLY A 25 0.59 3.87 -23.83
CA GLY A 25 1.91 3.82 -24.47
C GLY A 25 1.86 3.72 -25.99
N VAL A 26 0.97 2.90 -26.55
CA VAL A 26 0.78 2.75 -28.00
C VAL A 26 0.20 4.02 -28.64
N TYR A 27 -0.67 4.74 -27.92
CA TYR A 27 -1.20 6.03 -28.37
C TYR A 27 -0.18 7.17 -28.29
N GLY A 28 1.04 6.91 -27.82
CA GLY A 28 2.13 7.89 -27.79
C GLY A 28 1.99 8.94 -26.70
N GLU A 29 1.33 8.59 -25.59
CA GLU A 29 1.23 9.52 -24.45
C GLU A 29 2.58 9.85 -23.83
N SER A 30 2.62 11.00 -23.14
CA SER A 30 3.83 11.49 -22.51
C SER A 30 4.33 10.54 -21.41
N SER A 31 5.65 10.42 -21.29
CA SER A 31 6.28 9.60 -20.24
C SER A 31 5.81 9.97 -18.84
N LEU A 32 5.53 11.26 -18.60
CA LEU A 32 5.03 11.75 -17.31
C LEU A 32 3.66 11.15 -16.97
N VAL A 33 2.74 11.06 -17.94
CA VAL A 33 1.41 10.45 -17.77
C VAL A 33 1.56 8.96 -17.48
N LEU A 34 2.42 8.25 -18.21
CA LEU A 34 2.67 6.83 -17.99
C LEU A 34 3.23 6.56 -16.59
N TRP A 35 4.17 7.39 -16.12
CA TRP A 35 4.75 7.27 -14.78
C TRP A 35 3.75 7.58 -13.67
N LEU A 36 2.96 8.65 -13.81
CA LEU A 36 1.93 9.01 -12.84
C LEU A 36 0.89 7.91 -12.70
N TRP A 37 0.34 7.48 -13.83
CA TRP A 37 -0.75 6.54 -13.80
C TRP A 37 -0.28 5.12 -13.46
N GLY A 38 0.80 4.65 -14.08
CA GLY A 38 1.42 3.36 -13.72
C GLY A 38 1.87 3.32 -12.26
N GLY A 39 2.45 4.41 -11.75
CA GLY A 39 2.87 4.52 -10.36
C GLY A 39 1.70 4.43 -9.37
N VAL A 40 0.59 5.11 -9.64
CA VAL A 40 -0.63 5.02 -8.81
C VAL A 40 -1.20 3.60 -8.83
N VAL A 41 -1.26 2.96 -9.99
CA VAL A 41 -1.75 1.59 -10.13
C VAL A 41 -0.90 0.62 -9.31
N VAL A 42 0.42 0.70 -9.43
CA VAL A 42 1.36 -0.16 -8.67
C VAL A 42 1.22 0.07 -7.17
N LEU A 43 1.11 1.32 -6.72
CA LEU A 43 0.96 1.64 -5.30
C LEU A 43 -0.33 1.06 -4.73
N LEU A 44 -1.44 1.16 -5.47
CA LEU A 44 -2.74 0.61 -5.06
C LEU A 44 -2.73 -0.92 -5.04
N GLU A 45 -2.13 -1.57 -6.05
CA GLU A 45 -1.92 -3.02 -6.09
C GLU A 45 -1.13 -3.51 -4.86
N LEU A 46 0.01 -2.86 -4.56
CA LEU A 46 0.82 -3.19 -3.39
C LEU A 46 0.03 -3.03 -2.09
N ALA A 47 -0.71 -1.93 -1.93
CA ALA A 47 -1.55 -1.71 -0.76
C ALA A 47 -2.63 -2.79 -0.63
N ALA A 48 -3.30 -3.15 -1.73
CA ALA A 48 -4.33 -4.19 -1.74
C ALA A 48 -3.75 -5.56 -1.37
N VAL A 49 -2.59 -5.92 -1.93
CA VAL A 49 -1.88 -7.17 -1.59
C VAL A 49 -1.47 -7.18 -0.12
N LEU A 50 -0.93 -6.08 0.41
CA LEU A 50 -0.55 -5.98 1.83
C LEU A 50 -1.77 -6.16 2.75
N VAL A 51 -2.92 -5.57 2.42
CA VAL A 51 -4.17 -5.78 3.16
C VAL A 51 -4.64 -7.24 3.06
N LEU A 52 -4.56 -7.85 1.87
CA LEU A 52 -4.91 -9.26 1.68
C LEU A 52 -4.00 -10.20 2.48
N VAL A 53 -2.70 -9.92 2.52
CA VAL A 53 -1.74 -10.69 3.31
C VAL A 53 -2.00 -10.48 4.81
N SER A 54 -2.17 -9.25 5.26
CA SER A 54 -2.48 -8.92 6.66
C SER A 54 -3.76 -9.61 7.13
N SER A 55 -4.81 -9.61 6.32
CA SER A 55 -6.08 -10.29 6.64
C SER A 55 -5.96 -11.81 6.73
N ARG A 56 -4.92 -12.42 6.15
CA ARG A 56 -4.64 -13.86 6.23
C ARG A 56 -3.72 -14.25 7.39
N SER A 57 -2.90 -13.33 7.87
CA SER A 57 -1.95 -13.56 8.97
C SER A 57 -2.57 -13.38 10.36
N GLY A 58 -3.82 -12.92 10.44
CA GLY A 58 -4.58 -12.89 11.69
C GLY A 58 -5.03 -14.30 12.10
N PRO A 59 -4.92 -14.70 13.38
CA PRO A 59 -5.53 -15.94 13.87
C PRO A 59 -7.03 -15.94 13.52
N ASP A 60 -7.62 -17.11 13.25
CA ASP A 60 -9.06 -17.27 12.96
C ASP A 60 -9.91 -16.73 14.13
N GLN A 61 -10.14 -15.41 14.16
CA GLN A 61 -10.81 -14.71 15.25
C GLN A 61 -12.32 -14.88 15.14
N HIS A 62 -12.79 -16.05 15.60
CA HIS A 62 -14.18 -16.24 15.99
C HIS A 62 -14.44 -15.60 17.37
N VAL A 63 -14.12 -14.32 17.58
CA VAL A 63 -14.57 -13.58 18.78
C VAL A 63 -14.72 -12.11 18.41
N ARG A 64 -15.91 -11.55 18.67
CA ARG A 64 -16.26 -10.12 18.61
C ARG A 64 -15.05 -9.21 18.89
N TYR A 65 -14.67 -8.40 17.89
CA TYR A 65 -13.90 -7.17 18.04
C TYR A 65 -12.66 -7.28 18.95
N ARG A 66 -11.56 -7.82 18.42
CA ARG A 66 -10.21 -7.38 18.85
C ARG A 66 -9.45 -6.88 17.64
N VAL A 67 -9.34 -5.55 17.55
CA VAL A 67 -8.46 -4.89 16.58
C VAL A 67 -7.03 -5.37 16.87
N PRO A 68 -6.24 -5.77 15.86
CA PRO A 68 -4.84 -6.12 16.07
C PRO A 68 -4.08 -4.91 16.61
N ASP A 69 -3.85 -4.82 17.92
CA ASP A 69 -3.21 -3.65 18.55
C ASP A 69 -1.71 -3.54 18.20
N ARG A 70 -1.05 -4.64 17.86
CA ARG A 70 0.37 -4.63 17.50
C ARG A 70 0.55 -4.25 16.04
N GLY A 71 0.98 -3.01 15.81
CA GLY A 71 1.41 -2.52 14.49
C GLY A 71 0.33 -1.84 13.65
N ALA A 72 -0.94 -1.86 14.06
CA ALA A 72 -2.01 -1.14 13.33
C ALA A 72 -1.73 0.38 13.24
N GLY A 73 -1.14 0.97 14.28
CA GLY A 73 -0.72 2.39 14.28
C GLY A 73 0.41 2.70 13.28
N ALA A 74 1.21 1.70 12.89
CA ALA A 74 2.29 1.88 11.92
C ALA A 74 1.80 1.85 10.47
N VAL A 75 0.66 1.21 10.20
CA VAL A 75 0.10 1.04 8.84
C VAL A 75 -0.17 2.37 8.13
N PRO A 76 -0.88 3.36 8.70
CA PRO A 76 -1.13 4.62 8.01
C PRO A 76 0.16 5.41 7.73
N ALA A 77 1.11 5.40 8.67
CA ALA A 77 2.42 6.03 8.47
C ALA A 77 3.21 5.32 7.37
N ALA A 78 3.27 3.99 7.35
CA ALA A 78 3.95 3.25 6.30
C ALA A 78 3.32 3.51 4.92
N ALA A 79 1.99 3.48 4.83
CA ALA A 79 1.27 3.70 3.58
C ALA A 79 1.51 5.10 3.02
N PHE A 80 1.41 6.13 3.87
CA PHE A 80 1.64 7.51 3.46
C PHE A 80 3.11 7.77 3.10
N GLY A 81 4.05 7.17 3.84
CA GLY A 81 5.48 7.23 3.53
C GLY A 81 5.81 6.63 2.16
N CYS A 82 5.26 5.45 1.86
CA CYS A 82 5.42 4.81 0.55
C CYS A 82 4.79 5.64 -0.58
N ALA A 83 3.63 6.26 -0.34
CA ALA A 83 3.00 7.17 -1.29
C ALA A 83 3.92 8.37 -1.60
N LEU A 84 4.51 9.00 -0.57
CA LEU A 84 5.43 10.11 -0.77
C LEU A 84 6.71 9.71 -1.53
N VAL A 85 7.24 8.50 -1.28
CA VAL A 85 8.37 7.96 -2.08
C VAL A 85 7.96 7.81 -3.54
N ALA A 86 6.78 7.27 -3.83
CA ALA A 86 6.28 7.16 -5.20
C ALA A 86 6.10 8.53 -5.86
N LEU A 87 5.54 9.51 -5.14
CA LEU A 87 5.43 10.89 -5.63
C LEU A 87 6.80 11.55 -5.85
N ALA A 88 7.84 11.20 -5.08
CA ALA A 88 9.17 11.76 -5.25
C ALA A 88 9.78 11.46 -6.64
N PHE A 89 9.42 10.34 -7.26
CA PHE A 89 9.83 10.02 -8.63
C PHE A 89 9.22 10.98 -9.68
N VAL A 90 8.06 11.56 -9.38
CA VAL A 90 7.34 12.45 -10.30
C VAL A 90 7.60 13.92 -10.00
N TYR A 91 7.51 14.30 -8.73
CA TYR A 91 7.55 15.69 -8.27
C TYR A 91 8.91 16.11 -7.72
N GLY A 92 9.87 15.18 -7.66
CA GLY A 92 11.27 15.44 -7.31
C GLY A 92 11.69 14.90 -5.94
N LEU A 93 13.00 14.70 -5.81
CA LEU A 93 13.64 14.07 -4.64
C LEU A 93 13.44 14.82 -3.32
N TRP A 94 13.01 16.09 -3.35
CA TRP A 94 12.73 16.87 -2.14
C TRP A 94 11.63 16.24 -1.27
N LEU A 95 10.69 15.50 -1.88
CA LEU A 95 9.66 14.73 -1.17
C LEU A 95 10.24 13.63 -0.26
N LEU A 96 11.45 13.16 -0.53
CA LEU A 96 12.13 12.19 0.35
C LEU A 96 12.40 12.77 1.75
N ALA A 97 12.56 14.10 1.87
CA ALA A 97 12.72 14.75 3.17
C ALA A 97 11.46 14.58 4.06
N LEU A 98 10.28 14.38 3.46
CA LEU A 98 9.03 14.09 4.16
C LEU A 98 8.80 12.59 4.31
N ALA A 99 9.13 11.81 3.27
CA ALA A 99 8.91 10.38 3.24
C ALA A 99 9.78 9.62 4.25
N VAL A 100 11.07 9.97 4.36
CA VAL A 100 12.04 9.26 5.20
C VAL A 100 11.70 9.34 6.70
N PRO A 101 11.42 10.53 7.28
CA PRO A 101 11.00 10.61 8.69
C PRO A 101 9.74 9.80 8.97
N LEU A 102 8.81 9.79 8.01
CA LEU A 102 7.50 9.18 8.16
C LEU A 102 7.57 7.64 8.05
N LEU A 103 8.43 7.12 7.17
CA LEU A 103 8.80 5.69 7.14
C LEU A 103 9.60 5.29 8.40
N GLY A 104 10.49 6.15 8.88
CA GLY A 104 11.21 5.95 10.13
C GLY A 104 10.25 5.84 11.33
N ALA A 105 9.24 6.72 11.40
CA ALA A 105 8.19 6.65 12.40
C ALA A 105 7.35 5.36 12.27
N ALA A 106 7.02 4.94 11.05
CA ALA A 106 6.32 3.69 10.83
C ALA A 106 7.12 2.47 11.32
N ILE A 107 8.43 2.42 11.02
CA ILE A 107 9.33 1.38 11.54
C ILE A 107 9.40 1.45 13.06
N ALA A 108 9.56 2.63 13.64
CA ALA A 108 9.59 2.81 15.09
C ALA A 108 8.30 2.32 15.74
N LEU A 109 7.12 2.64 15.19
CA LEU A 109 5.82 2.19 15.67
C LEU A 109 5.61 0.68 15.48
N ALA A 110 6.13 0.09 14.42
CA ALA A 110 6.08 -1.34 14.19
C ALA A 110 6.98 -2.13 15.17
N VAL A 111 8.17 -1.58 15.46
CA VAL A 111 9.15 -2.19 16.38
C VAL A 111 8.78 -1.98 17.85
N HIS A 112 8.31 -0.78 18.20
CA HIS A 112 7.97 -0.39 19.58
C HIS A 112 6.48 -0.52 19.88
N GLY A 113 5.73 -1.23 19.04
CA GLY A 113 4.27 -1.38 19.07
C GLY A 113 3.72 -1.24 20.48
N THR A 114 3.16 -0.04 20.73
CA THR A 114 2.62 0.38 22.01
C THR A 114 1.62 -0.65 22.47
N SER A 115 1.91 -1.35 23.55
CA SER A 115 0.87 -1.94 24.37
C SER A 115 -0.07 -0.78 24.73
N ALA A 116 -1.31 -0.80 24.23
CA ALA A 116 -2.40 -0.32 25.05
C ALA A 116 -2.43 -1.24 26.28
N ALA A 117 -1.53 -0.95 27.23
CA ALA A 117 -1.60 -1.51 28.55
C ALA A 117 -2.88 -0.96 29.13
N GLU A 118 -3.83 -1.86 29.38
CA GLU A 118 -4.90 -1.67 30.34
C GLU A 118 -4.31 -1.01 31.61
N ARG A 119 -4.65 0.26 31.81
CA ARG A 119 -4.75 0.86 33.13
C ARG A 119 -5.98 1.75 33.16
#